data_AF-A0AAN7T253-F1
#
_entry.id   AF-A0AAN7T253-F1
#
_cell.length_a   1.000
_cell.length_b   1.000
_cell.length_c   1.000
_cell.angle_alpha   90.00
_cell.angle_beta   90.00
_cell.angle_gamma   90.00
#
_symmetry.space_group_name_H-M   'P 1'
#
loop_
_entity.id
_entity.type
_entity.pdbx_description
1 polymer ?
#
loop_
_entity_poly.entity_id
_entity_poly.type
_entity_poly.pdbx_seq_one_letter_code
_entity_poly.pdbx_strand_id
1 'polypeptide(L)'
;MGQQYGTKDKTVGIETVLTRSQVQELVIDYTECTSATDAGTEFANIPSQYISSSFKSSNVSVPRWRHNLTTITPHFGAPQPDTRTCTIEYTLPKDFGAPVYLYYRLTNFYQNHRRYVKSLDLDQLRGQFLSNETIANSVCNPLTTNDTTGVAYYPCGLIANSIFNDTIGSPRSVSTSNGSTPEEYSMTRRGIAWASDLELYQQTAYNNSDVLPPPNWQLRFPSGYNETYPIPNLHEYEEFAVWMRTAGLPTFSKLARRNDNQTMRAGTYEIVIGDFFNVKAYGGTKSLLISTRTVMGGKNDFLGIAYLVVGGLCIVLGAFFTVAHLIKPRKLGDHTYLSWNNDVAPTATTTGRDAGR
;
A
#
# COMPACT_ATOMS: atom_id res chain seq x y z
N MET A 1 -16.65 -33.04 -12.59
CA MET A 1 -15.57 -32.03 -12.48
C MET A 1 -16.02 -30.74 -11.80
N GLY A 2 -17.05 -30.02 -12.28
CA GLY A 2 -17.47 -28.72 -11.70
C GLY A 2 -17.78 -28.69 -10.19
N GLN A 3 -18.39 -29.73 -9.63
CA GLN A 3 -18.63 -29.82 -8.17
C GLN A 3 -17.34 -29.96 -7.35
N GLN A 4 -16.33 -30.65 -7.88
CA GLN A 4 -15.06 -30.86 -7.16
C GLN A 4 -14.22 -29.58 -7.11
N TYR A 5 -14.30 -28.74 -8.16
CA TYR A 5 -13.69 -27.41 -8.16
C TYR A 5 -14.45 -26.43 -7.24
N GLY A 6 -15.79 -26.43 -7.27
CA GLY A 6 -16.60 -25.58 -6.38
C GLY A 6 -16.40 -25.83 -4.89
N THR A 7 -16.19 -27.09 -4.48
CA THR A 7 -15.87 -27.42 -3.07
C THR A 7 -14.47 -26.95 -2.68
N LYS A 8 -13.48 -27.09 -3.57
CA LYS A 8 -12.10 -26.60 -3.33
C LYS A 8 -12.06 -25.07 -3.20
N ASP A 9 -12.73 -24.35 -4.09
CA ASP A 9 -12.78 -22.88 -4.04
C ASP A 9 -13.47 -22.37 -2.78
N LYS A 10 -14.52 -23.05 -2.30
CA LYS A 10 -15.14 -22.72 -1.00
C LYS A 10 -14.20 -22.95 0.18
N THR A 11 -13.47 -24.05 0.21
CA THR A 11 -12.49 -24.31 1.28
C THR A 11 -11.41 -23.23 1.31
N VAL A 12 -10.84 -22.88 0.15
CA VAL A 12 -9.85 -21.80 0.02
C VAL A 12 -10.44 -20.45 0.46
N GLY A 13 -11.69 -20.16 0.09
CA GLY A 13 -12.39 -18.96 0.51
C GLY A 13 -12.57 -18.87 2.03
N ILE A 14 -12.99 -19.97 2.67
CA ILE A 14 -13.14 -20.05 4.14
C ILE A 14 -11.78 -19.88 4.83
N GLU A 15 -10.75 -20.58 4.37
CA GLU A 15 -9.40 -20.48 4.93
C GLU A 15 -8.86 -19.05 4.85
N THR A 16 -9.03 -18.38 3.72
CA THR A 16 -8.60 -16.99 3.51
C THR A 16 -9.31 -16.02 4.48
N VAL A 17 -10.61 -16.21 4.70
CA VAL A 17 -11.40 -15.41 5.65
C VAL A 17 -10.97 -15.70 7.10
N LEU A 18 -10.64 -16.94 7.42
CA LEU A 18 -10.16 -17.34 8.76
C LEU A 18 -8.77 -16.76 9.05
N THR A 19 -7.82 -16.83 8.11
CA THR A 19 -6.48 -16.23 8.28
C THR A 19 -6.57 -14.72 8.47
N ARG A 20 -7.50 -14.06 7.79
CA ARG A 20 -7.77 -12.63 7.99
C ARG A 20 -8.18 -12.29 9.43
N SER A 21 -8.97 -13.15 10.08
CA SER A 21 -9.44 -12.91 11.46
C SER A 21 -8.31 -12.92 12.51
N GLN A 22 -7.11 -13.35 12.11
CA GLN A 22 -5.90 -13.37 12.94
C GLN A 22 -5.08 -12.08 12.79
N VAL A 23 -5.29 -11.29 11.72
CA VAL A 23 -4.58 -10.02 11.50
C VAL A 23 -5.06 -8.96 12.48
N GLN A 24 -4.12 -8.45 13.27
CA GLN A 24 -4.35 -7.31 14.16
C GLN A 24 -3.89 -6.03 13.45
N GLU A 25 -4.76 -5.04 13.41
CA GLU A 25 -4.56 -3.77 12.73
C GLU A 25 -5.13 -2.63 13.57
N LEU A 26 -4.35 -1.56 13.71
CA LEU A 26 -4.76 -0.28 14.26
C LEU A 26 -4.43 0.80 13.25
N VAL A 27 -5.42 1.60 12.89
CA VAL A 27 -5.30 2.75 12.00
C VAL A 27 -5.75 3.99 12.73
N ILE A 28 -4.89 5.01 12.73
CA ILE A 28 -5.17 6.31 13.33
C ILE A 28 -4.92 7.38 12.27
N ASP A 29 -5.99 8.03 11.83
CA ASP A 29 -5.92 9.21 10.97
C ASP A 29 -5.45 10.40 11.80
N TYR A 30 -4.32 11.00 11.41
CA TYR A 30 -3.70 12.12 12.12
C TYR A 30 -3.71 13.40 11.30
N THR A 31 -4.52 13.46 10.25
CA THR A 31 -4.63 14.62 9.34
C THR A 31 -4.97 15.91 10.07
N GLU A 32 -5.80 15.82 11.10
CA GLU A 32 -6.26 16.98 11.88
C GLU A 32 -5.45 17.23 13.15
N CYS A 33 -4.42 16.43 13.44
CA CYS A 33 -3.70 16.48 14.71
C CYS A 33 -3.10 17.86 14.98
N THR A 34 -2.46 18.46 13.98
CA THR A 34 -1.74 19.74 14.13
C THR A 34 -2.62 20.99 13.98
N SER A 35 -3.90 20.80 13.62
CA SER A 35 -4.92 21.85 13.54
C SER A 35 -6.00 21.70 14.62
N ALA A 36 -5.98 20.63 15.41
CA ALA A 36 -6.92 20.42 16.49
C ALA A 36 -6.70 21.44 17.59
N THR A 37 -7.72 22.25 17.86
CA THR A 37 -7.72 23.28 18.91
C THR A 37 -7.53 22.69 20.30
N ASP A 38 -8.04 21.48 20.51
CA ASP A 38 -8.11 20.85 21.82
C ASP A 38 -6.82 20.07 22.14
N ALA A 39 -5.97 19.83 21.14
CA ALA A 39 -4.85 18.91 21.22
C ALA A 39 -3.49 19.61 21.34
N GLY A 40 -3.40 20.75 22.03
CA GLY A 40 -2.15 21.51 22.21
C GLY A 40 -1.10 20.81 23.07
N THR A 41 -0.70 21.40 24.19
CA THR A 41 0.30 20.79 25.10
C THR A 41 -0.21 19.54 25.82
N GLU A 42 -1.53 19.45 26.01
CA GLU A 42 -2.22 18.33 26.64
C GLU A 42 -2.81 17.35 25.63
N PHE A 43 -2.99 16.09 26.06
CA PHE A 43 -3.57 15.04 25.23
C PHE A 43 -5.09 15.20 25.13
N ALA A 44 -5.59 15.31 23.90
CA ALA A 44 -7.01 15.25 23.58
C ALA A 44 -7.38 13.88 22.99
N ASN A 45 -8.61 13.43 23.24
CA ASN A 45 -9.13 12.20 22.65
C ASN A 45 -9.26 12.36 21.14
N ILE A 46 -8.81 11.34 20.40
CA ILE A 46 -8.99 11.28 18.95
C ILE A 46 -10.45 10.92 18.67
N PRO A 47 -11.17 11.70 17.84
CA PRO A 47 -12.53 11.37 17.44
C PRO A 47 -12.65 9.98 16.80
N SER A 48 -13.72 9.26 17.11
CA SER A 48 -13.91 7.87 16.67
C SER A 48 -13.86 7.67 15.15
N GLN A 49 -14.23 8.67 14.35
CA GLN A 49 -14.16 8.60 12.89
C GLN A 49 -12.72 8.50 12.34
N TYR A 50 -11.73 8.89 13.13
CA TYR A 50 -10.31 8.83 12.75
C TYR A 50 -9.64 7.54 13.22
N ILE A 51 -10.36 6.67 13.93
CA ILE A 51 -9.83 5.43 14.49
C ILE A 51 -10.49 4.25 13.81
N SER A 52 -9.68 3.31 13.33
CA SER A 52 -10.15 2.00 12.88
C SER A 52 -9.28 0.93 13.50
N SER A 53 -9.88 -0.11 14.09
CA SER A 53 -9.12 -1.23 14.64
C SER A 53 -9.81 -2.57 14.38
N SER A 54 -9.02 -3.64 14.32
CA SER A 54 -9.52 -5.01 14.17
C SER A 54 -9.53 -5.81 15.48
N PHE A 55 -9.36 -5.14 16.63
CA PHE A 55 -9.27 -5.81 17.92
C PHE A 55 -10.58 -6.48 18.31
N LYS A 56 -10.50 -7.73 18.77
CA LYS A 56 -11.65 -8.48 19.33
C LYS A 56 -11.97 -8.10 20.79
N SER A 57 -11.32 -7.07 21.35
CA SER A 57 -11.44 -6.69 22.77
C SER A 57 -12.33 -5.46 22.93
N SER A 58 -13.25 -5.50 23.89
CA SER A 58 -14.21 -4.43 24.21
C SER A 58 -13.66 -3.33 25.14
N ASN A 59 -12.50 -3.53 25.76
CA ASN A 59 -11.91 -2.60 26.74
C ASN A 59 -10.63 -1.96 26.19
N VAL A 60 -10.75 -1.14 25.15
CA VAL A 60 -9.64 -0.38 24.58
C VAL A 60 -9.80 1.09 24.96
N SER A 61 -8.80 1.67 25.61
CA SER A 61 -8.80 3.12 25.88
C SER A 61 -8.76 3.88 24.56
N VAL A 62 -9.54 4.97 24.47
CA VAL A 62 -9.57 5.81 23.27
C VAL A 62 -8.17 6.39 23.03
N PRO A 63 -7.58 6.21 21.82
CA PRO A 63 -6.34 6.87 21.46
C PRO A 63 -6.42 8.38 21.65
N ARG A 64 -5.30 8.98 22.03
CA ARG A 64 -5.18 10.41 22.27
C ARG A 64 -4.09 10.99 21.41
N TRP A 65 -4.18 12.27 21.10
CA TRP A 65 -3.12 12.99 20.42
C TRP A 65 -2.81 14.30 21.11
N ARG A 66 -1.63 14.83 20.82
CA ARG A 66 -1.25 16.20 21.14
C ARG A 66 -0.31 16.72 20.07
N HIS A 67 -0.21 18.03 19.92
CA HIS A 67 0.69 18.66 19.00
C HIS A 67 1.57 19.70 19.68
N ASN A 68 2.83 19.74 19.25
CA ASN A 68 3.82 20.67 19.77
C ASN A 68 4.69 21.19 18.63
N LEU A 69 5.40 22.29 18.87
CA LEU A 69 6.49 22.74 18.02
C LEU A 69 7.81 22.19 18.58
N THR A 70 8.51 21.40 17.78
CA THR A 70 9.83 20.88 18.17
C THR A 70 10.77 20.87 16.97
N THR A 71 12.07 20.77 17.25
CA THR A 71 13.07 20.57 16.19
C THR A 71 13.05 19.14 15.73
N ILE A 72 12.76 18.93 14.44
CA ILE A 72 12.73 17.61 13.82
C ILE A 72 13.86 17.50 12.81
N THR A 73 14.65 16.43 12.94
CA THR A 73 15.70 16.11 11.98
C THR A 73 15.20 15.04 11.01
N PRO A 74 15.02 15.34 9.72
CA PRO A 74 14.69 14.33 8.71
C PRO A 74 15.83 13.31 8.59
N HIS A 75 15.57 12.17 7.94
CA HIS A 75 16.61 11.15 7.76
C HIS A 75 17.82 11.67 6.99
N PHE A 76 17.55 12.52 5.99
CA PHE A 76 18.53 13.23 5.19
C PHE A 76 18.16 14.71 5.14
N GLY A 77 19.14 15.57 5.35
CA GLY A 77 18.99 17.02 5.30
C GLY A 77 19.11 17.71 6.66
N ALA A 78 18.89 19.02 6.64
CA ALA A 78 19.05 19.89 7.79
C ALA A 78 17.94 19.70 8.84
N PRO A 79 18.25 19.86 10.14
CA PRO A 79 17.24 19.98 11.19
C PRO A 79 16.28 21.13 10.91
N GLN A 80 14.99 20.90 11.13
CA GLN A 80 13.93 21.87 10.92
C GLN A 80 13.41 22.37 12.28
N PRO A 81 13.78 23.58 12.71
CA PRO A 81 13.24 24.17 13.94
C PRO A 81 11.74 24.45 13.78
N ASP A 82 11.03 24.59 14.90
CA ASP A 82 9.61 24.97 14.95
C ASP A 82 8.69 24.13 14.05
N THR A 83 9.01 22.83 13.93
CA THR A 83 8.20 21.88 13.15
C THR A 83 7.00 21.45 13.97
N ARG A 84 5.81 21.46 13.36
CA ARG A 84 4.60 20.90 13.97
C ARG A 84 4.78 19.38 14.11
N THR A 85 4.64 18.90 15.33
CA THR A 85 4.74 17.49 15.66
C THR A 85 3.43 17.00 16.20
N CYS A 86 3.01 15.81 15.79
CA CYS A 86 1.87 15.09 16.34
C CYS A 86 2.40 13.93 17.20
N THR A 87 2.06 13.92 18.49
CA THR A 87 2.31 12.79 19.37
C THR A 87 1.00 12.02 19.54
N ILE A 88 0.98 10.76 19.14
CA ILE A 88 -0.19 9.89 19.25
C ILE A 88 0.08 8.89 20.36
N GLU A 89 -0.82 8.85 21.34
CA GLU A 89 -0.85 7.85 22.39
C GLU A 89 -1.95 6.83 22.10
N TYR A 90 -1.62 5.54 22.11
CA TYR A 90 -2.57 4.47 21.86
C TYR A 90 -2.27 3.25 22.74
N THR A 91 -3.31 2.47 23.03
CA THR A 91 -3.18 1.26 23.85
C THR A 91 -3.42 0.03 23.01
N LEU A 92 -2.46 -0.89 23.06
CA LEU A 92 -2.58 -2.23 22.50
C LEU A 92 -3.24 -3.15 23.52
N PRO A 93 -4.45 -3.69 23.25
CA PRO A 93 -5.14 -4.57 24.19
C PRO A 93 -4.54 -5.99 24.26
N LYS A 94 -3.71 -6.35 23.29
CA LYS A 94 -3.05 -7.66 23.17
C LYS A 94 -1.68 -7.49 22.53
N ASP A 95 -0.83 -8.47 22.76
CA ASP A 95 0.50 -8.56 22.16
C ASP A 95 0.41 -8.73 20.64
N PHE A 96 1.21 -7.96 19.91
CA PHE A 96 1.44 -8.12 18.49
C PHE A 96 2.71 -8.95 18.30
N GLY A 97 2.54 -10.20 17.87
CA GLY A 97 3.66 -11.07 17.53
C GLY A 97 4.50 -10.52 16.37
N ALA A 98 5.80 -10.76 16.41
CA ALA A 98 6.70 -10.40 15.32
C ALA A 98 6.38 -11.19 14.03
N PRO A 99 6.55 -10.60 12.83
CA PRO A 99 6.98 -9.22 12.57
C PRO A 99 5.86 -8.18 12.73
N VAL A 100 6.21 -7.03 13.32
CA VAL A 100 5.33 -5.85 13.44
C VAL A 100 5.72 -4.80 12.41
N TYR A 101 4.74 -4.31 11.66
CA TYR A 101 4.94 -3.33 10.61
C TYR A 101 4.23 -2.03 10.91
N LEU A 102 4.88 -0.93 10.56
CA LEU A 102 4.36 0.42 10.64
C LEU A 102 4.27 1.01 9.25
N TYR A 103 3.07 1.32 8.81
CA TYR A 103 2.79 1.94 7.53
C TYR A 103 2.28 3.36 7.73
N TYR A 104 2.48 4.21 6.72
CA TYR A 104 1.61 5.36 6.50
C TYR A 104 0.62 5.02 5.39
N ARG A 105 -0.59 5.54 5.52
CA ARG A 105 -1.65 5.42 4.52
C ARG A 105 -2.02 6.80 4.02
N LEU A 106 -2.05 6.97 2.71
CA LEU A 106 -2.55 8.19 2.06
C LEU A 106 -3.86 7.88 1.34
N THR A 107 -4.77 8.85 1.34
CA THR A 107 -6.01 8.82 0.55
C THR A 107 -6.02 9.95 -0.46
N ASN A 108 -6.75 9.78 -1.56
CA ASN A 108 -6.91 10.78 -2.61
C ASN A 108 -5.58 11.27 -3.23
N PHE A 109 -4.54 10.42 -3.27
CA PHE A 109 -3.25 10.75 -3.86
C PHE A 109 -2.98 9.86 -5.09
N TYR A 110 -2.96 10.45 -6.28
CA TYR A 110 -2.98 9.70 -7.55
C TYR A 110 -1.58 9.37 -8.08
N GLN A 111 -0.87 8.43 -7.43
CA GLN A 111 0.40 7.91 -7.96
C GLN A 111 0.25 7.21 -9.31
N ASN A 112 -0.96 6.74 -9.65
CA ASN A 112 -1.27 6.04 -10.89
C ASN A 112 -1.56 6.97 -12.09
N HIS A 113 -1.49 8.29 -11.92
CA HIS A 113 -1.73 9.22 -13.02
C HIS A 113 -0.66 9.06 -14.11
N ARG A 114 -1.08 8.97 -15.38
CA ARG A 114 -0.19 8.67 -16.54
C ARG A 114 1.06 9.55 -16.59
N ARG A 115 0.92 10.86 -16.34
CA ARG A 115 2.06 11.80 -16.33
C ARG A 115 2.96 11.59 -15.12
N TYR A 116 2.38 11.24 -13.97
CA TYR A 116 3.12 11.04 -12.73
C TYR A 116 4.02 9.80 -12.82
N VAL A 117 3.47 8.66 -13.23
CA VAL A 117 4.20 7.37 -13.34
C VAL A 117 5.40 7.45 -14.29
N LYS A 118 5.31 8.29 -15.34
CA LYS A 118 6.39 8.44 -16.32
C LYS A 118 7.48 9.44 -15.93
N SER A 119 7.24 10.24 -14.90
CA SER A 119 8.08 11.38 -14.55
C SER A 119 9.20 10.95 -13.60
N LEU A 120 10.16 10.21 -14.15
CA LEU A 120 11.41 9.76 -13.54
C LEU A 120 12.43 9.40 -14.63
N ASP A 121 13.72 9.58 -14.36
CA ASP A 121 14.79 9.19 -15.28
C ASP A 121 15.57 8.00 -14.71
N LEU A 122 15.51 6.85 -15.39
CA LEU A 122 16.13 5.62 -14.88
C LEU A 122 17.65 5.66 -14.93
N ASP A 123 18.24 6.33 -15.91
CA ASP A 123 19.70 6.38 -16.04
C ASP A 123 20.28 7.32 -14.98
N GLN A 124 19.57 8.41 -14.66
CA GLN A 124 19.87 9.24 -13.50
C GLN A 124 19.82 8.44 -12.19
N LEU A 125 18.78 7.63 -11.99
CA LEU A 125 18.59 6.81 -10.78
C LEU A 125 19.60 5.66 -10.66
N ARG A 126 20.10 5.15 -11.79
CA ARG A 126 21.23 4.21 -11.88
C ARG A 126 22.59 4.88 -11.64
N GLY A 127 22.60 6.14 -11.22
CA GLY A 127 23.79 6.87 -10.83
C GLY A 127 24.60 7.44 -12.00
N GLN A 128 24.07 7.42 -13.23
CA GLN A 128 24.78 8.01 -14.37
C GLN A 128 24.76 9.54 -14.29
N PHE A 129 25.87 10.16 -14.68
CA PHE A 129 25.94 11.60 -14.87
C PHE A 129 25.22 11.98 -16.17
N LEU A 130 24.13 12.73 -16.07
CA LEU A 130 23.40 13.29 -17.21
C LEU A 130 23.55 14.82 -17.24
N SER A 131 23.82 15.40 -18.40
CA SER A 131 23.94 16.86 -18.53
C SER A 131 22.61 17.57 -18.27
N ASN A 132 22.67 18.85 -17.90
CA ASN A 132 21.48 19.69 -17.74
C ASN A 132 20.57 19.66 -18.97
N GLU A 133 21.15 19.68 -20.17
CA GLU A 133 20.42 19.58 -21.44
C GLU A 133 19.72 18.24 -21.62
N THR A 134 20.37 17.14 -21.23
CA THR A 134 19.78 15.79 -21.30
C THR A 134 18.58 15.69 -20.38
N ILE A 135 18.72 16.16 -19.13
CA ILE A 135 17.63 16.17 -18.16
C ILE A 135 16.50 17.11 -18.59
N ALA A 136 16.80 18.30 -19.12
CA ALA A 136 15.80 19.25 -19.60
C ALA A 136 14.84 18.62 -20.64
N ASN A 137 15.38 17.75 -21.50
CA ASN A 137 14.62 17.07 -22.55
C ASN A 137 14.14 15.66 -22.16
N SER A 138 14.30 15.25 -20.90
CA SER A 138 13.95 13.90 -20.45
C SER A 138 12.47 13.73 -20.13
N VAL A 139 12.09 12.50 -19.78
CA VAL A 139 10.72 12.15 -19.36
C VAL A 139 10.37 12.68 -17.96
N CYS A 140 11.32 13.27 -17.23
CA CYS A 140 11.11 13.90 -15.91
C CYS A 140 10.23 15.16 -15.94
N ASN A 141 9.75 15.59 -17.12
CA ASN A 141 8.84 16.71 -17.26
C ASN A 141 7.62 16.63 -16.30
N PRO A 142 7.23 17.74 -15.66
CA PRO A 142 7.80 19.10 -15.78
C PRO A 142 8.99 19.39 -14.84
N LEU A 143 9.39 18.46 -13.96
CA LEU A 143 10.43 18.71 -12.96
C LEU A 143 11.79 18.19 -13.41
N THR A 144 12.35 18.86 -14.41
CA THR A 144 13.64 18.53 -15.02
C THR A 144 14.76 19.40 -14.46
N THR A 145 14.69 20.70 -14.73
CA THR A 145 15.69 21.71 -14.36
C THR A 145 15.05 22.87 -13.62
N ASN A 146 15.84 23.62 -12.86
CA ASN A 146 15.41 24.89 -12.29
C ASN A 146 15.27 25.94 -13.40
N ASP A 147 14.10 26.59 -13.49
CA ASP A 147 13.79 27.56 -14.55
C ASP A 147 14.72 28.79 -14.55
N THR A 148 15.25 29.17 -13.38
CA THR A 148 16.10 30.36 -13.22
C THR A 148 17.57 30.06 -13.50
N THR A 149 18.08 28.93 -13.00
CA THR A 149 19.52 28.60 -13.09
C THR A 149 19.87 27.65 -14.22
N GLY A 150 18.88 26.94 -14.79
CA GLY A 150 19.09 25.89 -15.79
C GLY A 150 19.75 24.61 -15.24
N VAL A 151 19.93 24.51 -13.92
CA VAL A 151 20.58 23.36 -13.28
C VAL A 151 19.57 22.22 -13.10
N ALA A 152 19.97 20.99 -13.43
CA ALA A 152 19.14 19.80 -13.28
C ALA A 152 18.78 19.49 -11.83
N TYR A 153 17.57 18.97 -11.63
CA TYR A 153 17.17 18.39 -10.36
C TYR A 153 17.69 16.96 -10.23
N TYR A 154 18.16 16.61 -9.04
CA TYR A 154 18.48 15.24 -8.68
C TYR A 154 17.82 14.87 -7.35
N PRO A 155 17.00 13.81 -7.28
CA PRO A 155 16.45 13.05 -8.40
C PRO A 155 15.36 13.85 -9.13
N CYS A 156 15.33 13.84 -10.46
CA CYS A 156 14.33 14.57 -11.23
C CYS A 156 12.95 13.88 -11.23
N GLY A 157 11.92 14.64 -11.61
CA GLY A 157 10.58 14.12 -11.85
C GLY A 157 9.59 14.25 -10.68
N LEU A 158 8.31 14.08 -11.02
CA LEU A 158 7.18 14.28 -10.11
C LEU A 158 7.17 13.28 -8.96
N ILE A 159 7.60 12.03 -9.20
CA ILE A 159 7.57 10.98 -8.20
C ILE A 159 8.55 11.33 -7.07
N ALA A 160 9.82 11.57 -7.41
CA ALA A 160 10.85 11.92 -6.45
C ALA A 160 10.53 13.23 -5.70
N ASN A 161 10.10 14.27 -6.43
CA ASN A 161 9.76 15.55 -5.81
C ASN A 161 8.65 15.42 -4.74
N SER A 162 7.64 14.60 -5.00
CA SER A 162 6.47 14.46 -4.10
C SER A 162 6.62 13.38 -3.03
N ILE A 163 7.85 12.95 -2.72
CA ILE A 163 8.08 11.96 -1.65
C ILE A 163 7.40 12.35 -0.34
N PHE A 164 6.73 11.37 0.26
CA PHE A 164 6.16 11.52 1.59
C PHE A 164 7.26 11.87 2.59
N ASN A 165 7.12 13.00 3.28
CA ASN A 165 8.19 13.60 4.06
C ASN A 165 7.84 13.78 5.55
N ASP A 166 6.70 13.27 6.04
CA ASP A 166 6.51 13.18 7.50
C ASP A 166 7.59 12.28 8.11
N THR A 167 8.05 12.64 9.31
CA THR A 167 9.06 11.87 10.02
C THR A 167 8.38 11.02 11.09
N ILE A 168 8.34 9.71 10.88
CA ILE A 168 7.67 8.79 11.80
C ILE A 168 8.72 8.20 12.76
N GLY A 169 8.58 8.43 14.06
CA GLY A 169 9.43 7.85 15.12
C GLY A 169 9.17 6.36 15.36
N SER A 170 9.94 5.72 16.24
CA SER A 170 9.55 4.41 16.78
C SER A 170 8.56 4.62 17.95
N PRO A 171 7.62 3.68 18.19
CA PRO A 171 6.78 3.73 19.37
C PRO A 171 7.61 3.63 20.66
N ARG A 172 7.19 4.34 21.71
CA ARG A 172 7.79 4.25 23.05
C ARG A 172 6.72 3.89 24.06
N SER A 173 6.97 2.90 24.92
CA SER A 173 6.01 2.54 25.97
C SER A 173 5.86 3.68 26.97
N VAL A 174 4.65 3.91 27.44
CA VAL A 174 4.36 4.88 28.50
C VAL A 174 4.56 4.18 29.85
N SER A 175 5.22 4.86 30.79
CA SER A 175 5.44 4.32 32.14
C SER A 175 4.09 4.01 32.79
N THR A 176 3.92 2.76 33.20
CA THR A 176 2.82 2.39 34.10
C THR A 176 3.24 2.68 35.54
N SER A 177 2.28 2.98 36.40
CA SER A 177 2.41 3.36 37.82
C SER A 177 3.27 2.42 38.70
N ASN A 178 3.73 1.29 38.16
CA ASN A 178 4.62 0.33 38.82
C ASN A 178 6.13 0.63 38.61
N GLY A 179 6.52 1.86 38.26
CA GLY A 179 7.93 2.24 38.16
C GLY A 179 8.69 1.64 36.96
N SER A 180 7.96 1.19 35.92
CA SER A 180 8.57 0.75 34.66
C SER A 180 9.09 1.97 33.88
N THR A 181 10.34 1.93 33.46
CA THR A 181 10.91 3.02 32.65
C THR A 181 10.32 2.97 31.23
N PRO A 182 9.97 4.13 30.62
CA PRO A 182 9.53 4.18 29.23
C PRO A 182 10.59 3.61 28.27
N GLU A 183 10.30 2.47 27.65
CA GLU A 183 11.20 1.76 26.72
C GLU A 183 10.78 2.02 25.27
N GLU A 184 11.75 2.30 24.40
CA GLU A 184 11.51 2.42 22.96
C GLU A 184 11.32 1.04 22.32
N TYR A 185 10.19 0.81 21.68
CA TYR A 185 9.99 -0.31 20.78
C TYR A 185 10.71 -0.03 19.45
N SER A 186 11.98 -0.37 19.41
CA SER A 186 12.89 -0.04 18.30
C SER A 186 12.39 -0.64 16.98
N MET A 187 12.05 0.19 16.00
CA MET A 187 11.67 -0.26 14.65
C MET A 187 12.65 0.27 13.61
N THR A 188 13.15 -0.63 12.75
CA THR A 188 14.12 -0.29 11.71
C THR A 188 13.44 0.25 10.45
N ARG A 189 14.19 1.08 9.72
CA ARG A 189 13.86 1.57 8.37
C ARG A 189 14.54 0.74 7.28
N ARG A 190 15.34 -0.25 7.67
CA ARG A 190 16.00 -1.19 6.76
C ARG A 190 15.11 -2.41 6.49
N GLY A 191 15.27 -3.01 5.32
CA GLY A 191 14.48 -4.15 4.86
C GLY A 191 13.00 -3.82 4.64
N ILE A 192 12.66 -2.56 4.35
CA ILE A 192 11.30 -2.12 4.01
C ILE A 192 11.06 -2.11 2.50
N ALA A 193 12.13 -1.97 1.70
CA ALA A 193 12.10 -2.09 0.25
C ALA A 193 12.43 -3.52 -0.21
N TRP A 194 12.08 -3.83 -1.45
CA TRP A 194 12.47 -5.10 -2.07
C TRP A 194 13.92 -4.99 -2.54
N ALA A 195 14.73 -6.04 -2.37
CA ALA A 195 16.13 -6.03 -2.81
C ALA A 195 16.25 -5.67 -4.31
N SER A 196 15.35 -6.20 -5.14
CA SER A 196 15.28 -5.88 -6.57
C SER A 196 14.93 -4.41 -6.86
N ASP A 197 14.17 -3.75 -5.98
CA ASP A 197 13.88 -2.32 -6.14
C ASP A 197 15.14 -1.51 -5.84
N LEU A 198 15.93 -1.93 -4.83
CA LEU A 198 17.17 -1.25 -4.45
C LEU A 198 18.25 -1.36 -5.53
N GLU A 199 18.33 -2.47 -6.26
CA GLU A 199 19.26 -2.66 -7.37
C GLU A 199 19.07 -1.64 -8.50
N LEU A 200 17.87 -1.06 -8.64
CA LEU A 200 17.59 -0.01 -9.62
C LEU A 200 18.25 1.33 -9.28
N TYR A 201 18.63 1.52 -8.02
CA TYR A 201 19.24 2.75 -7.52
C TYR A 201 20.72 2.50 -7.23
N GLN A 202 21.57 3.41 -7.69
CA GLN A 202 23.01 3.34 -7.45
C GLN A 202 23.52 4.68 -6.92
N GLN A 203 24.74 4.67 -6.37
CA GLN A 203 25.41 5.90 -5.98
C GLN A 203 25.61 6.79 -7.21
N THR A 204 25.27 8.06 -7.08
CA THR A 204 25.38 9.01 -8.19
C THR A 204 26.82 9.38 -8.53
N ALA A 205 27.06 9.62 -9.82
CA ALA A 205 28.29 10.22 -10.33
C ALA A 205 28.29 11.77 -10.28
N TYR A 206 27.18 12.41 -9.89
CA TYR A 206 27.14 13.86 -9.68
C TYR A 206 27.95 14.28 -8.46
N ASN A 207 28.63 15.42 -8.57
CA ASN A 207 29.09 16.17 -7.41
C ASN A 207 27.93 17.01 -6.84
N ASN A 208 28.05 17.42 -5.58
CA ASN A 208 27.04 18.23 -4.89
C ASN A 208 26.70 19.54 -5.61
N SER A 209 27.63 20.11 -6.39
CA SER A 209 27.42 21.35 -7.14
C SER A 209 26.75 21.16 -8.50
N ASP A 210 26.71 19.93 -9.03
CA ASP A 210 26.29 19.68 -10.41
C ASP A 210 24.77 19.71 -10.58
N VAL A 211 24.04 19.51 -9.48
CA VAL A 211 22.59 19.31 -9.44
C VAL A 211 21.96 19.97 -8.21
N LEU A 212 20.66 20.23 -8.30
CA LEU A 212 19.87 20.80 -7.22
C LEU A 212 18.88 19.78 -6.63
N PRO A 213 18.54 19.88 -5.35
CA PRO A 213 17.42 19.11 -4.80
C PRO A 213 16.10 19.54 -5.46
N PRO A 214 15.13 18.63 -5.62
CA PRO A 214 13.80 18.96 -6.13
C PRO A 214 13.11 20.07 -5.32
N PRO A 215 12.16 20.82 -5.89
CA PRO A 215 11.51 21.94 -5.21
C PRO A 215 10.94 21.63 -3.82
N ASN A 216 10.26 20.50 -3.65
CA ASN A 216 9.68 20.11 -2.36
C ASN A 216 10.72 19.55 -1.36
N TRP A 217 11.98 19.43 -1.79
CA TRP A 217 13.08 19.01 -0.94
C TRP A 217 13.86 20.19 -0.36
N GLN A 218 13.56 21.43 -0.80
CA GLN A 218 14.28 22.64 -0.40
C GLN A 218 14.32 22.85 1.11
N LEU A 219 13.26 22.52 1.86
CA LEU A 219 13.31 22.60 3.33
C LEU A 219 14.40 21.70 3.91
N ARG A 220 14.55 20.46 3.39
CA ARG A 220 15.60 19.52 3.83
C ARG A 220 16.99 19.95 3.38
N PHE A 221 17.10 20.65 2.26
CA PHE A 221 18.36 21.08 1.65
C PHE A 221 18.31 22.58 1.34
N PRO A 222 18.30 23.45 2.37
CA PRO A 222 18.03 24.89 2.21
C PRO A 222 19.07 25.62 1.37
N SER A 223 20.33 25.15 1.41
CA SER A 223 21.44 25.67 0.63
C SER A 223 21.80 24.77 -0.56
N GLY A 224 20.87 23.94 -1.03
CA GLY A 224 21.16 22.88 -1.99
C GLY A 224 21.99 21.74 -1.40
N TYR A 225 22.53 20.89 -2.26
CA TYR A 225 23.47 19.85 -1.86
C TYR A 225 24.85 20.45 -1.56
N ASN A 226 25.47 20.03 -0.46
CA ASN A 226 26.78 20.53 -0.01
C ASN A 226 27.51 19.48 0.84
N GLU A 227 28.69 19.79 1.35
CA GLU A 227 29.48 18.85 2.14
C GLU A 227 28.79 18.40 3.45
N THR A 228 28.01 19.28 4.09
CA THR A 228 27.27 18.98 5.32
C THR A 228 26.02 18.13 5.04
N TYR A 229 25.30 18.46 3.97
CA TYR A 229 24.10 17.76 3.51
C TYR A 229 24.30 17.34 2.04
N PRO A 230 25.08 16.27 1.81
CA PRO A 230 25.41 15.84 0.46
C PRO A 230 24.21 15.19 -0.23
N ILE A 231 24.38 14.91 -1.52
CA ILE A 231 23.42 14.12 -2.29
C ILE A 231 23.18 12.77 -1.57
N PRO A 232 21.92 12.41 -1.26
CA PRO A 232 21.64 11.15 -0.57
C PRO A 232 21.95 9.94 -1.47
N ASN A 233 22.55 8.91 -0.88
CA ASN A 233 22.72 7.61 -1.54
C ASN A 233 21.35 6.94 -1.68
N LEU A 234 20.80 6.94 -2.90
CA LEU A 234 19.46 6.39 -3.17
C LEU A 234 19.39 4.87 -2.98
N HIS A 235 20.51 4.16 -3.16
CA HIS A 235 20.59 2.72 -2.91
C HIS A 235 20.36 2.38 -1.43
N GLU A 236 20.81 3.24 -0.54
CA GLU A 236 20.61 3.09 0.90
C GLU A 236 19.30 3.73 1.39
N TYR A 237 18.63 4.55 0.58
CA TYR A 237 17.44 5.27 0.99
C TYR A 237 16.18 4.43 0.72
N GLU A 238 15.91 3.43 1.56
CA GLU A 238 14.81 2.49 1.34
C GLU A 238 13.42 3.16 1.35
N GLU A 239 13.20 4.23 2.14
CA GLU A 239 11.94 4.97 2.10
C GLU A 239 11.71 5.63 0.73
N PHE A 240 12.78 6.05 0.05
CA PHE A 240 12.72 6.54 -1.32
C PHE A 240 12.33 5.42 -2.29
N ALA A 241 12.97 4.25 -2.19
CA ALA A 241 12.61 3.09 -3.02
C ALA A 241 11.14 2.66 -2.84
N VAL A 242 10.64 2.63 -1.60
CA VAL A 242 9.23 2.35 -1.28
C VAL A 242 8.30 3.39 -1.91
N TRP A 243 8.68 4.67 -1.93
CA TRP A 243 7.90 5.73 -2.54
C TRP A 243 7.87 5.62 -4.07
N MET A 244 9.04 5.44 -4.69
CA MET A 244 9.23 5.36 -6.14
C MET A 244 8.42 4.21 -6.78
N ARG A 245 8.18 3.12 -6.04
CA ARG A 245 7.27 2.07 -6.45
C ARG A 245 5.80 2.51 -6.36
N THR A 246 5.31 3.19 -7.38
CA THR A 246 3.96 3.80 -7.43
C THR A 246 2.82 2.84 -7.08
N ALA A 247 1.79 3.36 -6.40
CA ALA A 247 0.57 2.62 -6.09
C ALA A 247 -0.43 2.66 -7.26
N GLY A 248 -1.18 1.57 -7.44
CA GLY A 248 -2.18 1.46 -8.51
C GLY A 248 -3.53 2.16 -8.22
N LEU A 249 -3.77 2.55 -6.97
CA LEU A 249 -5.02 3.18 -6.49
C LEU A 249 -4.71 4.48 -5.73
N PRO A 250 -5.67 5.43 -5.66
CA PRO A 250 -5.48 6.71 -4.96
C PRO A 250 -5.44 6.60 -3.43
N THR A 251 -5.89 5.46 -2.89
CA THR A 251 -5.75 5.11 -1.48
C THR A 251 -4.79 3.95 -1.37
N PHE A 252 -3.68 4.15 -0.67
CA PHE A 252 -2.62 3.16 -0.56
C PHE A 252 -1.85 3.30 0.75
N SER A 253 -1.20 2.21 1.16
CA SER A 253 -0.31 2.17 2.30
C SER A 253 1.11 1.87 1.85
N LYS A 254 2.09 2.47 2.52
CA LYS A 254 3.52 2.26 2.27
C LYS A 254 4.21 1.95 3.59
N LEU A 255 5.16 1.02 3.54
CA LEU A 255 5.87 0.58 4.73
C LEU A 255 6.88 1.67 5.14
N ALA A 256 6.79 2.12 6.39
CA ALA A 256 7.68 3.14 6.96
C ALA A 256 8.75 2.51 7.85
N ARG A 257 8.35 1.56 8.71
CA ARG A 257 9.25 0.86 9.64
C ARG A 257 8.77 -0.57 9.87
N ARG A 258 9.70 -1.44 10.29
CA ARG A 258 9.39 -2.82 10.71
C ARG A 258 10.22 -3.24 11.92
N ASN A 259 9.73 -4.21 12.68
CA ASN A 259 10.51 -4.95 13.67
C ASN A 259 10.19 -6.43 13.51
N ASP A 260 11.21 -7.21 13.17
CA ASP A 260 11.06 -8.63 12.82
C ASP A 260 11.33 -9.58 13.98
N ASN A 261 11.90 -9.07 15.08
CA ASN A 261 12.51 -9.89 16.11
C ASN A 261 11.78 -9.81 17.44
N GLN A 262 11.06 -8.70 17.69
CA GLN A 262 10.44 -8.43 18.98
C GLN A 262 8.91 -8.45 18.87
N THR A 263 8.26 -9.05 19.86
CA THR A 263 6.82 -8.91 20.09
C THR A 263 6.54 -7.53 20.69
N MET A 264 5.61 -6.78 20.11
CA MET A 264 5.13 -5.54 20.72
C MET A 264 4.05 -5.89 21.76
N ARG A 265 4.42 -5.80 23.04
CA ARG A 265 3.55 -6.23 24.15
C ARG A 265 2.33 -5.34 24.31
N ALA A 266 1.25 -5.89 24.87
CA ALA A 266 0.10 -5.11 25.30
C ALA A 266 0.53 -3.98 26.25
N GLY A 267 -0.04 -2.80 26.07
CA GLY A 267 0.34 -1.61 26.81
C GLY A 267 0.08 -0.32 26.03
N THR A 268 0.33 0.80 26.69
CA THR A 268 0.19 2.14 26.10
C THR A 268 1.51 2.58 25.49
N TYR A 269 1.46 3.08 24.27
CA TYR A 269 2.60 3.58 23.52
C TYR A 269 2.34 4.98 23.03
N GLU A 270 3.40 5.78 22.99
CA GLU A 270 3.44 7.06 22.30
C GLU A 270 4.28 6.94 21.03
N ILE A 271 3.85 7.59 19.95
CA ILE A 271 4.63 7.77 18.73
C ILE A 271 4.64 9.24 18.34
N VAL A 272 5.82 9.76 18.04
CA VAL A 272 6.01 11.14 17.60
C VAL A 272 6.15 11.17 16.08
N ILE A 273 5.39 12.05 15.43
CA ILE A 273 5.37 12.27 13.99
C ILE A 273 5.68 13.73 13.71
N GLY A 274 6.73 14.03 12.95
CA GLY A 274 6.94 15.38 12.40
C GLY A 274 6.07 15.58 11.16
N ASP A 275 5.19 16.57 11.20
CA ASP A 275 4.19 16.87 10.17
C ASP A 275 4.76 17.82 9.11
N PHE A 276 5.07 17.28 7.94
CA PHE A 276 5.59 18.05 6.79
C PHE A 276 4.71 17.89 5.55
N PHE A 277 4.04 16.75 5.39
CA PHE A 277 3.32 16.38 4.19
C PHE A 277 1.87 16.91 4.25
N ASN A 278 1.63 18.03 3.58
CA ASN A 278 0.31 18.69 3.58
C ASN A 278 -0.70 17.95 2.69
N VAL A 279 -1.47 17.03 3.28
CA VAL A 279 -2.53 16.30 2.58
C VAL A 279 -3.79 17.12 2.34
N LYS A 280 -4.01 18.16 3.13
CA LYS A 280 -5.20 19.02 3.02
C LYS A 280 -5.21 19.82 1.73
N ALA A 281 -4.02 20.17 1.21
CA ALA A 281 -3.86 20.91 -0.05
C ALA A 281 -4.51 20.22 -1.26
N TYR A 282 -4.66 18.89 -1.23
CA TYR A 282 -5.32 18.11 -2.29
C TYR A 282 -6.57 17.36 -1.80
N GLY A 283 -7.07 17.67 -0.61
CA GLY A 283 -8.25 17.02 -0.04
C GLY A 283 -8.06 15.53 0.25
N GLY A 284 -6.85 15.12 0.64
CA GLY A 284 -6.56 13.77 1.10
C GLY A 284 -6.46 13.67 2.61
N THR A 285 -6.22 12.46 3.09
CA THR A 285 -5.94 12.16 4.49
C THR A 285 -4.67 11.34 4.63
N LYS A 286 -4.06 11.42 5.81
CA LYS A 286 -2.91 10.59 6.19
C LYS A 286 -3.17 9.87 7.51
N SER A 287 -2.89 8.58 7.51
CA SER A 287 -3.08 7.73 8.68
C SER A 287 -1.81 6.94 9.00
N LEU A 288 -1.59 6.72 10.29
CA LEU A 288 -0.64 5.73 10.78
C LEU A 288 -1.36 4.37 10.82
N LEU A 289 -0.70 3.32 10.35
CA LEU A 289 -1.25 1.95 10.37
C LEU A 289 -0.22 1.00 10.96
N ILE A 290 -0.57 0.36 12.09
CA ILE A 290 0.24 -0.66 12.74
C ILE A 290 -0.42 -2.00 12.48
N SER A 291 0.33 -2.97 11.96
CA SER A 291 -0.23 -4.27 11.63
C SER A 291 0.77 -5.41 11.75
N THR A 292 0.28 -6.59 12.11
CA THR A 292 0.99 -7.87 11.96
C THR A 292 0.63 -8.52 10.62
N ARG A 293 1.57 -9.25 10.00
CA ARG A 293 1.24 -10.02 8.78
C ARG A 293 0.83 -11.44 9.12
N THR A 294 -0.09 -11.97 8.32
CA THR A 294 -0.29 -13.42 8.17
C THR A 294 0.41 -13.90 6.91
N VAL A 295 0.45 -15.21 6.69
CA VAL A 295 1.03 -15.82 5.47
C VAL A 295 0.40 -15.26 4.18
N MET A 296 -0.87 -14.83 4.23
CA MET A 296 -1.60 -14.23 3.11
C MET A 296 -1.42 -12.70 2.98
N GLY A 297 -0.54 -12.10 3.80
CA GLY A 297 -0.28 -10.66 3.82
C GLY A 297 -1.10 -9.90 4.87
N GLY A 298 -1.59 -8.71 4.49
CA GLY A 298 -2.42 -7.85 5.33
C GLY A 298 -3.90 -8.24 5.31
N LYS A 299 -4.74 -7.45 5.99
CA LYS A 299 -6.18 -7.69 6.08
C LYS A 299 -6.88 -7.35 4.74
N ASN A 300 -7.34 -8.36 4.00
CA ASN A 300 -8.11 -8.18 2.76
C ASN A 300 -9.21 -9.24 2.60
N ASP A 301 -10.48 -8.81 2.55
CA ASP A 301 -11.64 -9.70 2.45
C ASP A 301 -12.01 -10.04 1.00
N PHE A 302 -11.52 -9.26 0.03
CA PHE A 302 -11.95 -9.36 -1.36
C PHE A 302 -11.69 -10.75 -1.95
N LEU A 303 -10.48 -11.29 -1.74
CA LEU A 303 -10.10 -12.57 -2.31
C LEU A 303 -10.95 -13.71 -1.72
N GLY A 304 -11.13 -13.73 -0.40
CA GLY A 304 -11.97 -14.71 0.27
C GLY A 304 -13.43 -14.66 -0.19
N ILE A 305 -14.01 -13.46 -0.29
CA ILE A 305 -15.37 -13.26 -0.79
C ILE A 305 -15.49 -13.69 -2.26
N ALA A 306 -14.51 -13.34 -3.11
CA ALA A 306 -14.52 -13.73 -4.52
C ALA A 306 -14.54 -15.26 -4.69
N TYR A 307 -13.71 -15.99 -3.95
CA TYR A 307 -13.72 -17.46 -3.95
C TYR A 307 -15.06 -18.04 -3.45
N LEU A 308 -15.66 -17.45 -2.40
CA LEU A 308 -16.96 -17.89 -1.91
C LEU A 308 -18.09 -17.65 -2.93
N VAL A 309 -18.05 -16.53 -3.66
CA VAL A 309 -19.02 -16.19 -4.71
C VAL A 309 -18.89 -17.16 -5.89
N VAL A 310 -17.67 -17.37 -6.39
CA VAL A 310 -17.42 -18.30 -7.52
C VAL A 310 -17.79 -19.73 -7.13
N GLY A 311 -17.33 -20.21 -5.96
CA GLY A 311 -17.69 -21.53 -5.46
C GLY A 311 -19.19 -21.70 -5.22
N GLY A 312 -19.88 -20.63 -4.79
CA GLY A 312 -21.34 -20.58 -4.68
C GLY A 312 -22.02 -20.74 -6.04
N LEU A 313 -21.60 -19.98 -7.05
CA LEU A 313 -22.12 -20.04 -8.41
C LEU A 313 -21.94 -21.44 -9.03
N CYS A 314 -20.76 -22.06 -8.85
CA CYS A 314 -20.48 -23.40 -9.35
C CYS A 314 -21.42 -24.47 -8.77
N ILE A 315 -21.80 -24.35 -7.49
CA ILE A 315 -22.73 -25.30 -6.85
C ILE A 315 -24.15 -25.10 -7.38
N VAL A 316 -24.61 -23.86 -7.56
CA VAL A 316 -25.93 -23.58 -8.12
C VAL A 316 -26.03 -24.12 -9.54
N LEU A 317 -25.04 -23.84 -10.39
CA LEU A 317 -24.99 -24.37 -11.76
C LEU A 317 -24.89 -25.89 -11.78
N GLY A 318 -24.09 -26.48 -10.89
CA GLY A 318 -23.98 -27.93 -10.74
C GLY A 318 -25.31 -28.58 -10.37
N ALA A 319 -26.04 -28.01 -9.40
CA ALA A 319 -27.37 -28.48 -9.01
C ALA A 319 -28.37 -28.34 -10.16
N PHE A 320 -28.39 -27.18 -10.83
CA PHE A 320 -29.25 -26.93 -11.99
C PHE A 320 -29.03 -27.95 -13.10
N PHE A 321 -27.78 -28.19 -13.52
CA PHE A 321 -27.48 -29.18 -14.56
C PHE A 321 -27.80 -30.61 -14.12
N THR A 322 -27.62 -30.94 -12.84
CA THR A 322 -27.99 -32.26 -12.30
C THR A 322 -29.51 -32.45 -12.36
N VAL A 323 -30.30 -31.47 -11.91
CA VAL A 323 -31.76 -31.50 -11.99
C VAL A 323 -32.23 -31.57 -13.45
N ALA A 324 -31.67 -30.76 -14.34
CA ALA A 324 -31.99 -30.78 -15.76
C ALA A 324 -31.69 -32.16 -16.40
N HIS A 325 -30.57 -32.79 -16.03
CA HIS A 325 -30.21 -34.12 -16.52
C HIS A 325 -31.13 -35.22 -15.98
N LEU A 326 -31.65 -35.09 -14.76
CA LEU A 326 -32.61 -36.02 -14.18
C LEU A 326 -34.02 -35.86 -14.76
N ILE A 327 -34.47 -34.63 -15.05
CA ILE A 327 -35.82 -34.37 -15.61
C ILE A 327 -35.86 -34.65 -17.12
N LYS A 328 -34.80 -34.32 -17.87
CA LYS A 328 -34.71 -34.54 -19.33
C LYS A 328 -33.40 -35.27 -19.69
N PRO A 329 -33.26 -36.56 -19.34
CA PRO A 329 -32.06 -37.32 -19.68
C PRO A 329 -31.96 -37.48 -21.20
N ARG A 330 -30.92 -36.90 -21.80
CA ARG A 330 -30.56 -37.16 -23.20
C ARG A 330 -29.62 -38.35 -23.27
N LYS A 331 -29.86 -39.28 -24.19
CA LYS A 331 -28.90 -40.33 -24.50
C LYS A 331 -27.66 -39.71 -25.14
N LEU A 332 -26.47 -40.06 -24.64
CA LEU A 332 -25.23 -39.64 -25.30
C LEU A 332 -25.17 -40.27 -26.69
N GLY A 333 -24.91 -39.45 -27.72
CA GLY A 333 -24.77 -39.93 -29.11
C GLY A 333 -26.09 -40.24 -29.82
N ASP A 334 -27.21 -39.64 -29.39
CA ASP A 334 -28.50 -39.84 -30.06
C ASP A 334 -28.51 -39.20 -31.47
N HIS A 335 -28.55 -40.07 -32.50
CA HIS A 335 -28.51 -39.68 -33.91
C HIS A 335 -29.78 -38.93 -34.38
N THR A 336 -30.86 -38.93 -33.59
CA THR A 336 -32.11 -38.20 -33.91
C THR A 336 -31.95 -36.67 -33.86
N TYR A 337 -30.92 -36.17 -33.16
CA TYR A 337 -30.60 -34.74 -33.09
C TYR A 337 -29.53 -34.31 -34.10
N LEU A 338 -29.08 -35.21 -34.99
CA LEU A 338 -28.20 -34.83 -36.09
C LEU A 338 -28.99 -33.97 -37.08
N SER A 339 -28.45 -32.81 -37.44
CA SER A 339 -29.15 -31.84 -38.28
C SER A 339 -29.60 -32.45 -39.62
N TRP A 340 -28.77 -33.30 -40.23
CA TRP A 340 -29.06 -33.97 -41.50
C TRP A 340 -30.01 -35.17 -41.40
N ASN A 341 -30.37 -35.66 -40.21
CA ASN A 341 -31.42 -36.68 -40.05
C ASN A 341 -32.83 -36.06 -40.03
N ASN A 342 -32.93 -34.75 -39.83
CA ASN A 342 -34.18 -33.99 -39.89
C ASN A 342 -34.41 -33.35 -41.27
N ASP A 343 -33.46 -33.51 -42.19
CA ASP A 343 -33.56 -33.12 -43.59
C ASP A 343 -33.65 -34.41 -44.45
N VAL A 344 -34.67 -34.54 -45.31
CA VAL A 344 -34.92 -35.62 -46.34
C VAL A 344 -35.91 -36.74 -45.88
N ALA A 345 -37.07 -37.01 -46.51
CA ALA A 345 -37.52 -36.79 -47.89
C ALA A 345 -39.06 -36.60 -48.05
N PRO A 346 -39.53 -35.85 -49.08
CA PRO A 346 -40.82 -36.06 -49.71
C PRO A 346 -40.81 -37.33 -50.58
N THR A 347 -41.91 -38.09 -50.51
CA THR A 347 -42.16 -39.37 -51.15
C THR A 347 -42.17 -39.27 -52.68
N ALA A 348 -41.38 -40.09 -53.38
CA ALA A 348 -41.58 -40.41 -54.79
C ALA A 348 -41.54 -41.93 -54.99
N THR A 349 -42.73 -42.54 -54.95
CA THR A 349 -42.98 -43.98 -55.16
C THR A 349 -42.97 -44.29 -56.65
N THR A 350 -42.14 -45.24 -57.10
CA THR A 350 -42.35 -45.89 -58.42
C THR A 350 -42.00 -47.38 -58.40
N THR A 351 -42.93 -48.15 -58.99
CA THR A 351 -42.83 -49.51 -59.57
C THR A 351 -42.78 -50.69 -58.58
N GLY A 352 -43.39 -51.86 -58.85
CA GLY A 352 -43.79 -52.40 -60.15
C GLY A 352 -44.74 -53.60 -60.09
N ARG A 353 -45.08 -54.02 -61.30
CA ARG A 353 -45.98 -55.06 -61.78
C ARG A 353 -45.32 -56.43 -61.55
N ASP A 354 -46.04 -57.40 -60.98
CA ASP A 354 -45.61 -58.80 -60.97
C ASP A 354 -46.48 -59.64 -61.91
N ALA A 355 -45.82 -60.42 -62.75
CA ALA A 355 -46.39 -61.41 -63.64
C ALA A 355 -45.99 -62.80 -63.14
N GLY A 356 -46.94 -63.71 -63.00
CA GLY A 356 -46.65 -65.10 -62.66
C GLY A 356 -47.92 -65.95 -62.70
N ARG A 357 -47.93 -66.92 -63.60
CA ARG A 357 -49.00 -67.87 -63.92
C ARG A 357 -48.85 -69.13 -63.09
#